data_AF-A0AAE3IDC0-F1
#
_entry.id   AF-A0AAE3IDC0-F1
#
_cell.length_a   1.000
_cell.length_b   1.000
_cell.length_c   1.000
_cell.angle_alpha   90.00
_cell.angle_beta   90.00
_cell.angle_gamma   90.00
#
_symmetry.space_group_name_H-M   'P 1'
#
loop_
_entity.id
_entity.type
_entity.pdbx_description
1 polymer ?
#
loop_
_entity_poly.entity_id
_entity_poly.type
_entity_poly.pdbx_seq_one_letter_code
_entity_poly.pdbx_strand_id
1 'polypeptide(L)' 'MERQPNLRSLNWNTNAYENNREVALVLHGDESGAYFTELFERDWRGGITLVPVGAVIVVAVTVVPAGMLGRRIEFAGEGR' A
#
# COMPACT_ATOMS: atom_id res chain seq x y z
N MET A 1 -24.58 -12.89 13.79
CA MET A 1 -24.59 -12.66 12.32
C MET A 1 -23.53 -13.57 11.74
N GLU A 2 -23.94 -14.55 10.95
CA GLU A 2 -23.03 -15.45 10.24
C GLU A 2 -22.23 -14.64 9.21
N ARG A 3 -20.90 -14.80 9.20
CA ARG A 3 -20.02 -14.11 8.25
C ARG A 3 -19.86 -14.98 7.01
N GLN A 4 -20.09 -14.40 5.84
CA GLN A 4 -19.99 -15.09 4.55
C GLN A 4 -18.80 -14.55 3.76
N PRO A 5 -17.59 -15.08 3.98
CA PRO A 5 -16.43 -14.65 3.21
C PRO A 5 -16.57 -15.05 1.76
N ASN A 6 -16.03 -14.23 0.88
CA ASN A 6 -16.04 -14.46 -0.55
C ASN A 6 -14.62 -14.73 -1.05
N LEU A 7 -14.41 -15.89 -1.67
CA LEU A 7 -13.13 -16.29 -2.24
C LEU A 7 -13.21 -16.20 -3.76
N ARG A 8 -12.28 -15.46 -4.38
CA ARG A 8 -12.28 -15.17 -5.81
C ARG A 8 -10.90 -15.31 -6.42
N SER A 9 -10.83 -15.81 -7.65
CA SER A 9 -9.65 -15.66 -8.52
C SER A 9 -9.58 -14.26 -9.15
N LEU A 10 -10.70 -13.55 -9.16
CA LEU A 10 -10.86 -12.21 -9.73
C LEU A 10 -9.89 -11.20 -9.09
N ASN A 11 -8.88 -10.79 -9.86
CA ASN A 11 -8.04 -9.66 -9.53
C ASN A 11 -8.82 -8.34 -9.73
N TRP A 12 -8.51 -7.31 -8.94
CA TRP A 12 -9.20 -6.01 -9.01
C TRP A 12 -8.67 -5.11 -10.13
N ASN A 13 -8.70 -5.59 -11.37
CA ASN A 13 -8.31 -4.82 -12.54
C ASN A 13 -9.26 -5.07 -13.72
N THR A 14 -9.32 -4.10 -14.64
CA THR A 14 -10.23 -4.13 -15.81
C THR A 14 -10.07 -5.39 -16.66
N ASN A 15 -8.83 -5.86 -16.86
CA ASN A 15 -8.57 -7.04 -17.67
C ASN A 15 -9.18 -8.32 -17.06
N ALA A 16 -9.18 -8.44 -15.73
CA ALA A 16 -9.81 -9.56 -15.05
C ALA A 16 -11.35 -9.57 -15.23
N TYR A 17 -11.97 -8.39 -15.34
CA TYR A 17 -13.43 -8.30 -15.58
C TYR A 17 -13.82 -8.62 -17.03
N GLU A 18 -12.99 -8.20 -17.99
CA GLU A 18 -13.38 -8.23 -19.40
C GLU A 18 -12.88 -9.47 -20.13
N ASN A 19 -11.70 -9.98 -19.77
CA ASN A 19 -10.97 -10.93 -20.62
C ASN A 19 -10.71 -12.27 -19.93
N ASN A 20 -10.68 -12.31 -18.60
CA ASN A 20 -10.36 -13.54 -17.87
C ASN A 20 -11.62 -14.39 -17.58
N ARG A 21 -11.44 -15.71 -17.56
CA ARG A 21 -12.44 -16.64 -17.01
C ARG A 21 -12.21 -16.79 -15.52
N GLU A 22 -13.04 -16.12 -14.73
CA GLU A 22 -12.86 -16.00 -13.29
C GLU A 22 -13.95 -16.76 -12.52
N VAL A 23 -13.64 -17.22 -11.30
CA VAL A 23 -14.56 -17.97 -10.43
C VAL A 23 -14.64 -17.31 -9.05
N ALA A 24 -15.85 -17.31 -8.47
CA ALA A 24 -16.14 -16.80 -7.14
C ALA A 24 -16.92 -17.82 -6.32
N LEU A 25 -16.54 -18.01 -5.06
CA LEU A 25 -17.23 -18.87 -4.10
C LEU A 25 -17.70 -18.04 -2.90
N VAL A 26 -18.96 -18.21 -2.51
CA VAL A 26 -19.47 -17.72 -1.23
C VAL A 26 -19.38 -18.87 -0.24
N LEU A 27 -18.58 -18.70 0.80
CA LEU A 27 -18.44 -19.72 1.84
C LEU A 27 -19.46 -19.42 2.95
N HIS A 28 -20.07 -20.49 3.46
CA HIS A 28 -21.02 -20.44 4.56
C HIS A 28 -20.44 -21.19 5.76
N GLY A 29 -20.85 -20.80 6.96
CA GLY A 29 -20.38 -21.38 8.21
C GLY A 29 -19.39 -20.50 8.98
N ASP A 30 -19.54 -20.53 10.31
CA ASP A 30 -18.83 -19.66 11.24
C ASP A 30 -17.31 -19.88 11.24
N GLU A 31 -16.83 -21.11 11.03
CA GLU A 31 -15.40 -21.42 11.01
C GLU A 31 -14.68 -20.69 9.86
N SER A 32 -15.25 -20.74 8.66
CA SER A 32 -14.72 -20.04 7.49
C SER A 32 -14.73 -18.51 7.69
N GLY A 33 -15.82 -17.99 8.28
CA GLY A 33 -15.96 -16.59 8.61
C GLY A 33 -14.93 -16.10 9.63
N ALA A 34 -14.66 -16.90 10.67
CA ALA A 34 -13.65 -16.60 11.68
C ALA A 34 -12.24 -16.60 11.08
N TYR A 35 -11.90 -17.63 10.30
CA TYR A 35 -10.59 -17.76 9.66
C TYR A 35 -10.24 -16.56 8.77
N PHE A 36 -11.13 -16.20 7.84
CA PHE A 36 -10.87 -15.07 6.93
C PHE A 36 -10.89 -13.71 7.65
N THR A 37 -11.64 -13.59 8.75
CA THR A 37 -11.62 -12.37 9.59
C THR A 37 -10.26 -12.20 10.27
N GLU A 38 -9.75 -13.25 10.92
CA GLU A 38 -8.44 -13.19 11.60
C GLU A 38 -7.31 -12.90 10.60
N LEU A 39 -7.35 -13.56 9.43
CA LEU A 39 -6.39 -13.34 8.36
C LEU A 39 -6.43 -11.88 7.87
N PHE A 40 -7.62 -11.35 7.61
CA PHE A 40 -7.81 -9.96 7.19
C PHE A 40 -7.28 -8.98 8.25
N GLU A 41 -7.61 -9.19 9.53
CA GLU A 41 -7.11 -8.32 10.59
C GLU A 41 -5.58 -8.38 10.70
N ARG A 42 -4.97 -9.56 10.52
CA ARG A 42 -3.52 -9.71 10.56
C ARG A 42 -2.85 -8.95 9.42
N ASP A 43 -3.40 -9.02 8.22
CA ASP A 43 -2.91 -8.28 7.05
C ASP A 43 -3.12 -6.77 7.22
N TRP A 44 -4.30 -6.37 7.72
CA TRP A 44 -4.67 -4.97 7.95
C TRP A 44 -3.80 -4.28 9.00
N ARG A 45 -3.42 -5.00 10.06
CA ARG A 45 -2.49 -4.50 11.08
C ARG A 45 -1.08 -4.23 10.51
N GLY A 46 -0.82 -4.65 9.27
CA GLY A 46 0.38 -4.32 8.52
C GLY A 46 1.49 -5.36 8.67
N GLY A 47 2.14 -5.67 7.56
CA GLY A 47 3.36 -6.49 7.50
C GLY A 47 4.64 -5.66 7.59
N ILE A 48 5.79 -6.32 7.41
CA ILE A 48 7.10 -5.66 7.39
C ILE A 48 7.12 -4.62 6.26
N THR A 49 7.17 -3.34 6.63
CA THR A 49 7.48 -2.28 5.66
C THR A 49 8.98 -2.32 5.39
N LEU A 50 9.36 -3.05 4.34
CA LEU A 50 10.73 -3.00 3.83
C LEU A 50 10.92 -1.66 3.14
N VAL A 51 11.72 -0.77 3.72
CA VAL A 51 12.15 0.45 3.04
C VAL A 51 13.30 0.06 2.10
N PRO A 52 13.14 0.18 0.77
CA PRO A 52 14.21 -0.14 -0.15
C PRO A 52 15.41 0.76 0.10
N VAL A 53 16.60 0.19 0.32
CA VAL A 53 17.83 0.96 0.57
C VAL A 53 18.08 1.99 -0.54
N GLY A 54 17.77 1.63 -1.80
CA GLY A 54 17.86 2.57 -2.92
C GLY A 54 16.97 3.80 -2.77
N ALA A 55 15.76 3.67 -2.23
CA ALA A 55 14.87 4.81 -1.98
C ALA A 55 15.47 5.76 -0.93
N VAL A 56 16.08 5.22 0.13
CA VAL A 56 16.81 6.01 1.14
C VAL A 56 17.98 6.77 0.51
N ILE A 57 18.75 6.10 -0.35
CA ILE A 57 19.89 6.72 -1.04
C ILE A 57 19.42 7.86 -1.95
N VAL A 58 18.36 7.66 -2.74
CA VAL A 58 17.82 8.71 -3.63
C VAL A 58 17.36 9.93 -2.82
N VAL A 59 16.63 9.72 -1.72
CA VAL A 59 16.22 10.80 -0.82
C VAL A 59 17.44 11.52 -0.26
N ALA A 60 18.45 10.79 0.24
CA ALA A 60 19.66 11.38 0.80
C ALA A 60 20.44 12.21 -0.23
N VAL A 61 20.68 11.65 -1.43
CA VAL A 61 21.42 12.31 -2.52
C VAL A 61 20.66 13.52 -3.06
N THR A 62 19.33 13.58 -2.93
CA THR A 62 18.54 14.74 -3.36
C THR A 62 18.48 15.81 -2.28
N VAL A 63 18.10 15.42 -1.06
CA VAL A 63 17.83 16.36 0.05
C VAL A 63 19.11 17.00 0.57
N VAL A 64 20.21 16.24 0.69
CA VAL A 64 21.45 16.76 1.26
C VAL A 64 22.03 17.90 0.40
N PRO A 65 22.27 17.73 -0.92
CA PRO A 65 22.79 18.82 -1.76
C PRO A 65 21.83 20.00 -1.87
N ALA A 66 20.52 19.76 -1.98
CA ALA A 66 19.52 20.82 -2.01
C ALA A 66 19.56 21.67 -0.73
N GLY A 67 19.62 21.02 0.44
CA GLY A 67 19.79 21.71 1.72
C GLY A 67 21.13 22.46 1.81
N MET A 68 22.22 21.85 1.31
CA MET A 68 23.53 22.52 1.27
C MET A 68 23.52 23.79 0.42
N LEU A 69 22.84 23.77 -0.74
CA LEU A 69 22.72 24.92 -1.63
C LEU A 69 21.75 25.96 -1.06
N GLY A 70 20.63 25.54 -0.47
CA GLY A 70 19.68 26.44 0.18
C GLY A 70 20.30 27.26 1.31
N ARG A 71 21.24 26.68 2.08
CA ARG A 71 22.02 27.42 3.09
C ARG A 71 22.89 28.55 2.54
N ARG A 72 23.10 28.60 1.22
CA ARG A 72 23.92 29.63 0.54
C ARG A 72 23.07 30.72 -0.11
N ILE A 73 21.74 30.58 -0.11
CA ILE A 73 20.84 31.56 -0.69
C ILE A 73 20.50 32.58 0.40
N GLU A 74 21.05 33.79 0.28
CA GLU A 74 20.55 34.94 1.02
C GLU A 74 19.34 35.49 0.27
N PHE A 75 18.16 35.42 0.90
CA PHE A 75 17.01 36.13 0.39
C PHE A 75 17.23 37.62 0.67
N ALA A 76 17.46 38.42 -0.38
CA ALA A 76 17.45 39.87 -0.25
C ALA A 76 16.06 40.27 0.25
N GLY A 77 15.98 40.65 1.52
CA GLY A 77 14.74 41.05 2.17
C GLY A 77 14.10 42.19 1.39
N GLU A 78 12.81 42.03 1.10
CA GLU A 78 11.97 43.04 0.48
C GLU A 78 11.99 44.31 1.35
N GLY A 79 12.79 45.27 0.91
CA GLY A 79 12.99 46.56 1.55
C GLY A 79 12.65 47.68 0.59
N ARG A 80 11.37 48.09 0.64
CA ARG A 80 10.70 49.21 -0.05
C ARG A 80 10.28 49.02 -1.50
#